data_AF-A0A844TIU8-F1
#
_entry.id   AF-A0A844TIU8-F1
#
_cell.length_a   1.000
_cell.length_b   1.000
_cell.length_c   1.000
_cell.angle_alpha   90.00
_cell.angle_beta   90.00
_cell.angle_gamma   90.00
#
_symmetry.space_group_name_H-M   'P 1'
#
loop_
_entity.id
_entity.type
_entity.pdbx_description
1 polymer ?
#
loop_
_entity_poly.entity_id
_entity_poly.type
_entity_poly.pdbx_seq_one_letter_code
_entity_poly.pdbx_strand_id
1 'polypeptide(L)'
;MFEAQVHKAPDAVAVVCDDERLSYGELNAKANRLAHHLIALGVRPEDRVATVLDRSAALVVAQLAILKAGGVYVPIGRALPVARQELLMADCAARLVLCADDLVEARIPVRAIEPLIAGTGCSSDPGLALSAETAAYVMYTSGSTGLPKGVVVPHRAVNRLVINSGYVKIDAGDRVAWAGNPAFDASTFEVWAPLLNGGCIVAMHTATVRDTPSFARALEQHRVTSLFLTTALFNQYTSSIAPTLAQLKHLLCGGERGDLASFLRLLKEKGPVRLIHCYGPTETTTFATIWTCPADFNGSLVPIGRPIANTRVYLLDGHGAPVPFGAVGELYIGGAGVARGYLNRP
;
A
#
# COMPACT_ATOMS: atom_id res chain seq x y z
N MET A 1 14.86 -5.87 -5.36
CA MET A 1 14.25 -4.88 -6.28
C MET A 1 14.47 -3.45 -5.81
N PHE A 2 14.05 -3.09 -4.59
CA PHE A 2 14.37 -1.79 -3.98
C PHE A 2 15.87 -1.45 -4.03
N GLU A 3 16.75 -2.36 -3.59
CA GLU A 3 18.21 -2.18 -3.63
C GLU A 3 18.75 -1.92 -5.05
N ALA A 4 18.09 -2.42 -6.10
CA ALA A 4 18.48 -2.12 -7.46
C ALA A 4 18.18 -0.67 -7.84
N GLN A 5 17.10 -0.08 -7.32
CA GLN A 5 16.82 1.36 -7.47
C GLN A 5 17.83 2.19 -6.67
N VAL A 6 18.23 1.72 -5.47
CA VAL A 6 19.28 2.37 -4.67
C VAL A 6 20.60 2.44 -5.43
N HIS A 7 21.03 1.33 -6.05
CA HIS A 7 22.24 1.33 -6.88
C HIS A 7 22.12 2.22 -8.12
N LYS A 8 20.93 2.31 -8.71
CA LYS A 8 20.68 3.10 -9.92
C LYS A 8 20.72 4.61 -9.67
N ALA A 9 20.14 5.07 -8.56
CA ALA A 9 20.00 6.49 -8.25
C ALA A 9 20.00 6.73 -6.73
N PRO A 10 21.15 6.60 -6.04
CA PRO A 10 21.23 6.68 -4.58
C PRO A 10 20.82 8.06 -4.05
N ASP A 11 21.10 9.13 -4.79
CA ASP A 11 20.82 10.51 -4.37
C ASP A 11 19.41 10.98 -4.75
N ALA A 12 18.63 10.18 -5.48
CA ALA A 12 17.25 10.52 -5.80
C ALA A 12 16.37 10.47 -4.54
N VAL A 13 15.41 11.38 -4.42
CA VAL A 13 14.51 11.45 -3.27
C VAL A 13 13.50 10.29 -3.33
N ALA A 14 13.52 9.42 -2.32
CA ALA A 14 12.63 8.26 -2.20
C ALA A 14 11.37 8.58 -1.38
N VAL A 15 11.51 9.38 -0.32
CA VAL A 15 10.42 9.71 0.61
C VAL A 15 10.48 11.18 0.99
N VAL A 16 9.31 11.81 1.01
CA VAL A 16 9.08 13.12 1.62
C VAL A 16 7.95 12.99 2.64
N CYS A 17 8.18 13.51 3.84
CA CYS A 17 7.18 13.64 4.90
C CYS A 17 7.43 14.98 5.59
N ASP A 18 6.51 15.93 5.43
CA ASP A 18 6.71 17.34 5.81
C ASP A 18 8.04 17.90 5.26
N ASP A 19 8.93 18.36 6.13
CA ASP A 19 10.26 18.87 5.80
C ASP A 19 11.33 17.77 5.70
N GLU A 20 11.03 16.55 6.17
CA GLU A 20 11.95 15.42 6.05
C GLU A 20 11.98 14.90 4.62
N ARG A 21 13.19 14.73 4.09
CA ARG A 21 13.45 14.13 2.78
C ARG A 21 14.53 13.09 2.93
N LEU A 22 14.24 11.86 2.48
CA LEU A 22 15.23 10.79 2.43
C LEU A 22 15.49 10.42 0.98
N SER A 23 16.77 10.39 0.60
CA SER A 23 17.21 9.78 -0.64
C SER A 23 17.07 8.25 -0.60
N TYR A 24 17.13 7.59 -1.76
CA TYR A 24 17.17 6.13 -1.83
C TYR A 24 18.34 5.55 -1.01
N GLY A 25 19.51 6.19 -1.07
CA GLY A 25 20.70 5.79 -0.30
C GLY A 25 20.52 5.95 1.21
N GLU A 26 19.99 7.09 1.65
CA GLU A 26 19.72 7.35 3.08
C GLU A 26 18.65 6.41 3.64
N LEU A 27 17.56 6.20 2.87
CA LEU A 27 16.50 5.27 3.20
C LEU A 27 17.04 3.84 3.32
N ASN A 28 17.85 3.40 2.36
CA ASN A 28 18.47 2.06 2.40
C ASN A 28 19.39 1.90 3.61
N ALA A 29 20.24 2.89 3.87
CA ALA A 29 21.17 2.84 5.00
C ALA A 29 20.44 2.77 6.35
N LYS A 30 19.37 3.57 6.54
CA LYS A 30 18.51 3.53 7.74
C LYS A 30 17.80 2.17 7.86
N ALA A 31 17.24 1.65 6.76
CA ALA A 31 16.56 0.36 6.74
C ALA A 31 17.52 -0.80 7.03
N ASN A 32 18.75 -0.76 6.51
CA ASN A 32 19.78 -1.77 6.75
C ASN A 32 20.21 -1.80 8.22
N ARG A 33 20.44 -0.63 8.83
CA ARG A 33 20.77 -0.55 10.26
C ARG A 33 19.70 -1.18 11.13
N LEU A 34 18.44 -0.85 10.86
CA LEU A 34 17.31 -1.44 11.56
C LEU A 34 17.20 -2.93 11.25
N ALA A 35 17.42 -3.39 10.01
CA ALA A 35 17.36 -4.81 9.65
C ALA A 35 18.41 -5.63 10.41
N HIS A 36 19.66 -5.16 10.49
CA HIS A 36 20.70 -5.80 11.30
C HIS A 36 20.33 -5.85 12.79
N HIS A 37 19.72 -4.78 13.31
CA HIS A 37 19.22 -4.77 14.68
C HIS A 37 18.10 -5.79 14.90
N LEU A 38 17.13 -5.90 13.98
CA LEU A 38 16.06 -6.89 14.02
C LEU A 38 16.62 -8.32 14.00
N ILE A 39 17.60 -8.59 13.14
CA ILE A 39 18.30 -9.89 13.08
C ILE A 39 19.01 -10.18 14.41
N ALA A 40 19.68 -9.18 15.01
CA ALA A 40 20.34 -9.33 16.31
C ALA A 40 19.34 -9.60 17.46
N LEU A 41 18.12 -9.08 17.38
CA LEU A 41 17.00 -9.41 18.28
C LEU A 41 16.38 -10.80 18.00
N GLY A 42 16.87 -11.50 16.98
CA GLY A 42 16.48 -12.85 16.63
C GLY A 42 15.24 -12.92 15.74
N VAL A 43 14.90 -11.87 14.99
CA VAL A 43 13.94 -11.96 13.89
C VAL A 43 14.51 -12.89 12.83
N ARG A 44 13.73 -13.90 12.43
CA ARG A 44 14.08 -14.87 11.39
C ARG A 44 13.19 -14.69 10.16
N PRO A 45 13.57 -15.27 9.01
CA PRO A 45 12.69 -15.31 7.85
C PRO A 45 11.29 -15.82 8.21
N GLU A 46 10.28 -15.17 7.65
CA GLU A 46 8.85 -15.37 7.94
C GLU A 46 8.39 -14.92 9.34
N ASP A 47 9.24 -14.41 10.25
CA ASP A 47 8.76 -13.86 11.53
C ASP A 47 7.92 -12.59 11.33
N ARG A 48 6.82 -12.46 12.08
CA ARG A 48 5.94 -11.30 12.01
C ARG A 48 6.41 -10.20 12.95
N VAL A 49 6.61 -9.00 12.41
CA VAL A 49 6.93 -7.79 13.17
C VAL A 49 5.78 -6.81 13.02
N ALA A 50 5.11 -6.52 14.14
CA ALA A 50 4.00 -5.58 14.14
C ALA A 50 4.51 -4.14 14.10
N THR A 51 3.84 -3.27 13.34
CA THR A 51 4.14 -1.84 13.31
C THR A 51 2.92 -1.04 13.76
N VAL A 52 3.07 -0.26 14.84
CA VAL A 52 2.06 0.66 15.36
C VAL A 52 2.57 2.08 15.15
N LEU A 53 2.51 2.53 13.90
CA LEU A 53 3.10 3.77 13.43
C LEU A 53 2.12 4.47 12.49
N ASP A 54 2.11 5.80 12.55
CA ASP A 54 1.43 6.64 11.56
C ASP A 54 2.29 6.74 10.28
N ARG A 55 1.72 7.31 9.22
CA ARG A 55 2.45 7.57 7.97
C ARG A 55 3.63 8.50 8.26
N SER A 56 4.84 8.02 8.00
CA SER A 56 6.09 8.75 8.20
C SER A 56 7.21 8.10 7.40
N ALA A 57 8.35 8.78 7.27
CA ALA A 57 9.56 8.17 6.72
C ALA A 57 10.04 6.99 7.58
N ALA A 58 9.90 7.08 8.91
CA ALA A 58 10.25 6.01 9.84
C ALA A 58 9.44 4.72 9.57
N LEU A 59 8.14 4.82 9.24
CA LEU A 59 7.35 3.64 8.88
C LEU A 59 7.85 2.99 7.59
N VAL A 60 8.25 3.77 6.58
CA VAL A 60 8.86 3.21 5.35
C VAL A 60 10.18 2.50 5.67
N VAL A 61 11.01 3.09 6.55
CA VAL A 61 12.24 2.47 7.06
C VAL A 61 11.93 1.14 7.76
N ALA A 62 10.92 1.09 8.64
CA ALA A 62 10.49 -0.13 9.32
C ALA A 62 10.07 -1.22 8.34
N GLN A 63 9.21 -0.90 7.38
CA GLN A 63 8.73 -1.86 6.37
C GLN A 63 9.91 -2.46 5.61
N LEU A 64 10.81 -1.62 5.09
CA LEU A 64 12.00 -2.09 4.38
C LEU A 64 12.92 -2.92 5.28
N ALA A 65 13.16 -2.50 6.51
CA ALA A 65 14.02 -3.20 7.45
C ALA A 65 13.50 -4.60 7.81
N ILE A 66 12.19 -4.71 8.06
CA ILE A 66 11.54 -5.99 8.34
C ILE A 66 11.70 -6.94 7.15
N LEU A 67 11.42 -6.47 5.93
CA LEU A 67 11.57 -7.28 4.72
C LEU A 67 13.04 -7.67 4.47
N LYS A 68 13.99 -6.77 4.70
CA LYS A 68 15.43 -7.03 4.58
C LYS A 68 15.94 -8.04 5.61
N ALA A 69 15.31 -8.11 6.78
CA ALA A 69 15.55 -9.16 7.79
C ALA A 69 14.83 -10.48 7.46
N GLY A 70 14.10 -10.56 6.34
CA GLY A 70 13.27 -11.70 5.95
C GLY A 70 11.94 -11.80 6.70
N GLY A 71 11.64 -10.86 7.58
CA GLY A 71 10.40 -10.82 8.33
C GLY A 71 9.21 -10.32 7.50
N VAL A 72 8.05 -10.38 8.12
CA VAL A 72 6.74 -10.04 7.57
C VAL A 72 6.18 -8.87 8.36
N TYR A 73 5.96 -7.72 7.73
CA TYR A 73 5.41 -6.57 8.46
C TYR A 73 3.90 -6.71 8.66
N VAL A 74 3.42 -6.35 9.85
CA VAL A 74 2.00 -6.41 10.22
C VAL A 74 1.55 -5.02 10.68
N PRO A 75 0.98 -4.18 9.79
CA PRO A 75 0.58 -2.84 10.17
C PRO A 75 -0.69 -2.90 11.02
N ILE A 76 -0.61 -2.32 12.22
CA ILE A 76 -1.71 -2.22 13.19
C ILE A 76 -2.03 -0.73 13.36
N GLY A 77 -3.29 -0.37 13.15
CA GLY A 77 -3.73 1.02 13.24
C GLY A 77 -3.54 1.58 14.65
N ARG A 78 -2.79 2.68 14.78
CA ARG A 78 -2.55 3.37 16.06
C ARG A 78 -3.83 3.83 16.76
N ALA A 79 -4.85 4.17 15.98
CA ALA A 79 -6.16 4.62 16.48
C ALA A 79 -7.07 3.46 16.95
N LEU A 80 -6.67 2.20 16.79
CA LEU A 80 -7.46 1.06 17.30
C LEU A 80 -7.39 1.03 18.83
N PRO A 81 -8.47 0.60 19.52
CA PRO A 81 -8.42 0.35 20.96
C PRO A 81 -7.30 -0.62 21.32
N VAL A 82 -6.63 -0.43 22.46
CA VAL A 82 -5.49 -1.25 22.91
C VAL A 82 -5.81 -2.74 22.89
N ALA A 83 -6.95 -3.16 23.46
CA ALA A 83 -7.38 -4.55 23.46
C ALA A 83 -7.51 -5.14 22.04
N ARG A 84 -7.87 -4.31 21.05
CA ARG A 84 -7.91 -4.73 19.65
C ARG A 84 -6.51 -4.88 19.07
N GLN A 85 -5.58 -3.97 19.41
CA GLN A 85 -4.18 -4.08 18.99
C GLN A 85 -3.54 -5.36 19.56
N GLU A 86 -3.71 -5.62 20.86
CA GLU A 86 -3.21 -6.82 21.53
C GLU A 86 -3.76 -8.11 20.90
N LEU A 87 -5.06 -8.15 20.58
CA LEU A 87 -5.67 -9.28 19.90
C LEU A 87 -5.02 -9.55 18.54
N LEU A 88 -4.74 -8.50 17.74
CA LEU A 88 -4.08 -8.65 16.44
C LEU A 88 -2.63 -9.10 16.57
N MET A 89 -1.90 -8.58 17.56
CA MET A 89 -0.52 -8.98 17.87
C MET A 89 -0.43 -10.43 18.33
N ALA A 90 -1.41 -10.87 19.13
CA ALA A 90 -1.51 -12.26 19.56
C ALA A 90 -1.87 -13.20 18.40
N ASP A 91 -2.86 -12.84 17.57
CA ASP A 91 -3.28 -13.66 16.43
C ASP A 91 -2.15 -13.82 15.39
N CYS A 92 -1.35 -12.76 15.14
CA CYS A 92 -0.19 -12.90 14.25
C CYS A 92 1.06 -13.47 14.92
N ALA A 93 0.99 -13.83 16.22
CA ALA A 93 2.16 -14.24 17.00
C ALA A 93 3.35 -13.30 16.75
N ALA A 94 3.13 -11.99 16.91
CA ALA A 94 4.15 -10.99 16.63
C ALA A 94 5.40 -11.27 17.47
N ARG A 95 6.56 -11.33 16.82
CA ARG A 95 7.86 -11.52 17.45
C ARG A 95 8.33 -10.25 18.17
N LEU A 96 7.99 -9.10 17.59
CA LEU A 96 8.41 -7.77 18.00
C LEU A 96 7.34 -6.76 17.57
N VAL A 97 7.22 -5.67 18.32
CA VAL A 97 6.45 -4.47 17.95
C VAL A 97 7.38 -3.29 17.75
N LEU A 98 7.24 -2.58 16.62
CA LEU A 98 7.85 -1.27 16.36
C LEU A 98 6.80 -0.17 16.49
N CYS A 99 7.10 0.89 17.24
CA CYS A 99 6.22 2.03 17.47
C CYS A 99 7.03 3.33 17.58
N ALA A 100 6.35 4.49 17.60
CA ALA A 100 7.01 5.81 17.61
C ALA A 100 7.58 6.15 19.01
N ASP A 101 6.79 5.90 20.03
CA ASP A 101 7.18 6.10 21.43
C ASP A 101 7.19 4.73 22.12
N ASP A 102 7.85 4.59 23.27
CA ASP A 102 7.75 3.38 24.11
C ASP A 102 6.30 3.22 24.61
N LEU A 103 5.42 2.69 23.76
CA LEU A 103 4.01 2.47 24.04
C LEU A 103 3.82 1.13 24.76
N VAL A 104 3.22 1.23 25.95
CA VAL A 104 2.50 0.21 26.75
C VAL A 104 3.31 -1.05 27.13
N GLU A 105 3.14 -1.51 28.37
CA GLU A 105 3.55 -2.86 28.79
C GLU A 105 2.84 -3.92 27.94
N ALA A 106 3.44 -4.30 26.82
CA ALA A 106 3.03 -5.45 26.05
C ALA A 106 3.81 -6.69 26.53
N ARG A 107 3.16 -7.85 26.47
CA ARG A 107 3.82 -9.15 26.73
C ARG A 107 4.88 -9.51 25.68
N ILE A 108 4.92 -8.75 24.58
CA ILE A 108 5.81 -8.94 23.44
C ILE A 108 6.85 -7.80 23.49
N PRO A 109 8.11 -8.03 23.10
CA PRO A 109 9.10 -6.96 23.08
C PRO A 109 8.64 -5.79 22.20
N VAL A 110 8.64 -4.58 22.77
CA VAL A 110 8.32 -3.32 22.09
C VAL A 110 9.58 -2.50 21.94
N ARG A 111 9.74 -1.82 20.79
CA ARG A 111 10.86 -0.92 20.53
C ARG A 111 10.37 0.37 19.87
N ALA A 112 10.73 1.51 20.45
CA ALA A 112 10.70 2.79 19.75
C ALA A 112 11.64 2.74 18.53
N ILE A 113 11.16 3.23 17.38
CA ILE A 113 11.88 3.10 16.10
C ILE A 113 12.95 4.19 15.94
N GLU A 114 12.71 5.39 16.43
CA GLU A 114 13.52 6.59 16.22
C GLU A 114 14.98 6.40 16.71
N PRO A 115 15.23 5.87 17.93
CA PRO A 115 16.61 5.60 18.38
C PRO A 115 17.32 4.56 17.50
N LEU A 116 16.58 3.59 16.95
CA LEU A 116 17.17 2.50 16.17
C LEU A 116 17.60 2.97 14.78
N ILE A 117 16.83 3.86 14.15
CA ILE A 117 17.15 4.37 12.81
C ILE A 117 18.23 5.48 12.84
N ALA A 118 18.35 6.17 13.98
CA ALA A 118 19.37 7.19 14.23
C ALA A 118 20.75 6.62 14.62
N GLY A 119 20.82 5.32 14.96
CA GLY A 119 22.07 4.66 15.33
C GLY A 119 23.12 4.63 14.21
N THR A 120 24.36 4.30 14.58
CA THR A 120 25.53 4.24 13.67
C THR A 120 25.94 2.81 13.29
N GLY A 121 25.02 1.85 13.44
CA GLY A 121 25.27 0.44 13.11
C GLY A 121 25.57 0.17 11.63
N CYS A 122 25.77 -1.11 11.30
CA CYS A 122 26.04 -1.56 9.94
C CYS A 122 24.95 -1.12 8.95
N SER A 123 25.33 -0.41 7.89
CA SER A 123 24.41 0.14 6.88
C SER A 123 24.43 -0.60 5.55
N SER A 124 25.21 -1.68 5.41
CA SER A 124 25.19 -2.55 4.23
C SER A 124 23.98 -3.49 4.25
N ASP A 125 23.53 -3.91 3.06
CA ASP A 125 22.40 -4.83 2.95
C ASP A 125 22.71 -6.15 3.67
N PRO A 126 21.78 -6.72 4.47
CA PRO A 126 22.01 -7.98 5.18
C PRO A 126 22.28 -9.19 4.28
N GLY A 127 21.93 -9.11 2.98
CA GLY A 127 22.26 -10.13 2.00
C GLY A 127 21.54 -11.47 2.17
N LEU A 128 20.39 -11.50 2.86
CA LEU A 128 19.58 -12.71 3.01
C LEU A 128 18.98 -13.15 1.66
N ALA A 129 19.16 -14.42 1.32
CA ALA A 129 18.51 -15.02 0.15
C ALA A 129 17.03 -15.35 0.48
N LEU A 130 16.10 -14.58 -0.09
CA LEU A 130 14.67 -14.73 0.13
C LEU A 130 13.95 -15.09 -1.18
N SER A 131 12.97 -16.00 -1.10
CA SER A 131 12.12 -16.36 -2.24
C SER A 131 11.03 -15.31 -2.44
N ALA A 132 10.63 -15.04 -3.69
CA ALA A 132 9.47 -14.19 -3.95
C ALA A 132 8.15 -14.78 -3.41
N GLU A 133 8.14 -16.08 -3.10
CA GLU A 133 7.01 -16.71 -2.42
C GLU A 133 6.95 -16.38 -0.94
N THR A 134 8.01 -15.86 -0.29
CA THR A 134 7.98 -15.47 1.13
C THR A 134 6.92 -14.41 1.41
N ALA A 135 6.32 -14.41 2.60
CA ALA A 135 5.35 -13.40 3.00
C ALA A 135 6.05 -12.02 3.09
N ALA A 136 5.45 -11.01 2.47
CA ALA A 136 5.87 -9.62 2.62
C ALA A 136 5.12 -8.97 3.79
N TYR A 137 3.80 -9.19 3.86
CA TYR A 137 2.98 -8.63 4.93
C TYR A 137 1.78 -9.50 5.31
N VAL A 138 1.23 -9.20 6.49
CA VAL A 138 -0.11 -9.63 6.90
C VAL A 138 -0.96 -8.39 7.18
N MET A 139 -2.11 -8.29 6.52
CA MET A 139 -3.08 -7.22 6.80
C MET A 139 -4.40 -7.82 7.23
N TYR A 140 -5.00 -7.22 8.27
CA TYR A 140 -6.23 -7.71 8.85
C TYR A 140 -7.45 -7.05 8.22
N THR A 141 -8.40 -7.87 7.78
CA THR A 141 -9.70 -7.42 7.30
C THR A 141 -10.80 -7.76 8.32
N SER A 142 -11.92 -7.05 8.26
CA SER A 142 -13.11 -7.39 9.03
C SER A 142 -13.70 -8.70 8.50
N GLY A 143 -13.60 -9.78 9.27
CA GLY A 143 -14.27 -11.04 8.93
C GLY A 143 -15.78 -10.94 9.14
N SER A 144 -16.55 -11.67 8.33
CA SER A 144 -18.00 -11.84 8.48
C SER A 144 -18.45 -12.38 9.85
N THR A 145 -17.55 -13.04 10.58
CA THR A 145 -17.79 -13.60 11.91
C THR A 145 -17.42 -12.63 13.05
N GLY A 146 -17.10 -11.37 12.75
CA GLY A 146 -16.65 -10.35 13.71
C GLY A 146 -15.19 -10.48 14.17
N LEU A 147 -14.57 -11.66 13.97
CA LEU A 147 -13.14 -11.87 14.22
C LEU A 147 -12.32 -11.41 13.01
N PRO A 148 -11.25 -10.62 13.22
CA PRO A 148 -10.38 -10.17 12.14
C PRO A 148 -9.67 -11.37 11.51
N LYS A 149 -9.40 -11.27 10.21
CA LYS A 149 -8.70 -12.31 9.43
C LYS A 149 -7.43 -11.72 8.84
N GLY A 150 -6.27 -12.27 9.18
CA GLY A 150 -4.99 -11.83 8.62
C GLY A 150 -4.79 -12.42 7.24
N VAL A 151 -4.74 -11.60 6.20
CA VAL A 151 -4.43 -12.04 4.83
C VAL A 151 -2.92 -12.07 4.65
N VAL A 152 -2.34 -13.23 4.34
CA VAL A 152 -0.89 -13.41 4.18
C VAL A 152 -0.49 -13.18 2.72
N VAL A 153 0.19 -12.08 2.43
CA VAL A 153 0.52 -11.68 1.06
C VAL A 153 2.01 -11.87 0.78
N PRO A 154 2.38 -12.62 -0.29
CA PRO A 154 3.78 -12.86 -0.64
C PRO A 154 4.41 -11.71 -1.44
N HIS A 155 5.74 -11.62 -1.46
CA HIS A 155 6.48 -10.63 -2.24
C HIS A 155 6.10 -10.62 -3.73
N ARG A 156 5.90 -11.79 -4.34
CA ARG A 156 5.49 -11.89 -5.76
C ARG A 156 4.19 -11.16 -6.06
N ALA A 157 3.28 -11.08 -5.08
CA ALA A 157 1.98 -10.48 -5.26
C ALA A 157 2.08 -8.95 -5.24
N VAL A 158 2.96 -8.39 -4.39
CA VAL A 158 3.34 -6.97 -4.43
C VAL A 158 4.00 -6.63 -5.76
N ASN A 159 4.93 -7.47 -6.24
CA ASN A 159 5.55 -7.26 -7.55
C ASN A 159 4.52 -7.25 -8.68
N ARG A 160 3.53 -8.17 -8.65
CA ARG A 160 2.41 -8.19 -9.61
C ARG A 160 1.66 -6.86 -9.64
N LEU A 161 1.44 -6.25 -8.48
CA LEU A 161 0.71 -5.00 -8.36
C LEU A 161 1.46 -3.83 -9.02
N VAL A 162 2.79 -3.73 -8.84
CA VAL A 162 3.50 -2.48 -9.12
C VAL A 162 4.57 -2.53 -10.20
N ILE A 163 4.95 -3.72 -10.67
CA ILE A 163 6.00 -3.90 -11.70
C ILE A 163 5.36 -4.34 -13.00
N ASN A 164 5.54 -3.54 -14.05
CA ASN A 164 4.97 -3.80 -15.39
C ASN A 164 3.47 -4.16 -15.32
N SER A 165 2.73 -3.51 -14.42
CA SER A 165 1.36 -3.87 -14.07
C SER A 165 0.33 -3.59 -15.18
N GLY A 166 0.71 -2.77 -16.17
CA GLY A 166 -0.08 -2.46 -17.35
C GLY A 166 -1.20 -1.44 -17.12
N TYR A 167 -1.45 -1.03 -15.86
CA TYR A 167 -2.53 -0.09 -15.54
C TYR A 167 -2.04 1.31 -15.21
N VAL A 168 -0.84 1.49 -14.65
CA VAL A 168 -0.20 2.79 -14.40
C VAL A 168 1.30 2.61 -14.61
N LYS A 169 1.96 3.63 -15.18
CA LYS A 169 3.43 3.68 -15.27
C LYS A 169 3.95 4.73 -14.29
N ILE A 170 4.52 4.24 -13.20
CA ILE A 170 5.32 5.04 -12.26
C ILE A 170 6.78 4.96 -12.69
N ASP A 171 7.48 6.09 -12.71
CA ASP A 171 8.91 6.20 -12.96
C ASP A 171 9.59 7.23 -12.05
N ALA A 172 10.87 7.52 -12.31
CA ALA A 172 11.68 8.39 -11.46
C ALA A 172 11.22 9.85 -11.40
N GLY A 173 10.37 10.30 -12.35
CA GLY A 173 9.76 11.63 -12.31
C GLY A 173 8.47 11.68 -11.48
N ASP A 174 7.93 10.54 -11.09
CA ASP A 174 6.62 10.46 -10.44
C ASP A 174 6.72 10.58 -8.91
N ARG A 175 5.75 11.30 -8.36
CA ARG A 175 5.53 11.49 -6.92
C ARG A 175 4.16 10.93 -6.58
N VAL A 176 4.13 9.90 -5.73
CA VAL A 176 2.91 9.18 -5.35
C VAL A 176 2.53 9.61 -3.94
N ALA A 177 1.32 10.14 -3.76
CA ALA A 177 0.82 10.46 -2.44
C ALA A 177 0.53 9.16 -1.67
N TRP A 178 0.95 9.13 -0.42
CA TRP A 178 0.53 8.14 0.56
C TRP A 178 -0.43 8.80 1.54
N ALA A 179 -1.72 8.63 1.27
CA ALA A 179 -2.83 9.19 2.04
C ALA A 179 -3.66 8.10 2.72
N GLY A 180 -3.63 6.87 2.20
CA GLY A 180 -4.34 5.71 2.75
C GLY A 180 -3.84 5.30 4.14
N ASN A 181 -4.71 4.68 4.93
CA ASN A 181 -4.31 4.11 6.22
C ASN A 181 -3.26 2.99 5.98
N PRO A 182 -2.09 2.99 6.66
CA PRO A 182 -1.08 1.95 6.52
C PRO A 182 -1.57 0.53 6.81
N ALA A 183 -2.64 0.38 7.60
CA ALA A 183 -3.24 -0.91 7.92
C ALA A 183 -4.17 -1.45 6.82
N PHE A 184 -4.42 -0.69 5.75
CA PHE A 184 -5.18 -1.13 4.58
C PHE A 184 -4.27 -1.33 3.39
N ASP A 185 -4.61 -2.31 2.55
CA ASP A 185 -3.75 -2.78 1.47
C ASP A 185 -3.64 -1.78 0.31
N ALA A 186 -4.54 -0.82 0.18
CA ALA A 186 -4.37 0.34 -0.70
C ALA A 186 -3.00 1.03 -0.52
N SER A 187 -2.46 1.04 0.71
CA SER A 187 -1.13 1.59 0.99
C SER A 187 0.01 0.87 0.27
N THR A 188 -0.20 -0.38 -0.16
CA THR A 188 0.83 -1.15 -0.88
C THR A 188 1.11 -0.55 -2.26
N PHE A 189 0.10 -0.01 -2.95
CA PHE A 189 0.34 0.76 -4.16
C PHE A 189 1.07 2.06 -3.84
N GLU A 190 0.60 2.81 -2.84
CA GLU A 190 1.14 4.13 -2.49
C GLU A 190 2.62 4.09 -2.07
N VAL A 191 3.05 2.99 -1.44
CA VAL A 191 4.43 2.77 -0.97
C VAL A 191 5.28 2.05 -2.01
N TRP A 192 4.83 0.90 -2.51
CA TRP A 192 5.70 0.04 -3.33
C TRP A 192 5.77 0.47 -4.79
N ALA A 193 4.75 1.14 -5.32
CA ALA A 193 4.80 1.63 -6.71
C ALA A 193 5.92 2.66 -6.94
N PRO A 194 6.09 3.72 -6.13
CA PRO A 194 7.24 4.61 -6.27
C PRO A 194 8.56 3.91 -5.94
N LEU A 195 8.68 3.22 -4.79
CA LEU A 195 9.96 2.67 -4.32
C LEU A 195 10.57 1.62 -5.23
N LEU A 196 9.74 0.83 -5.92
CA LEU A 196 10.26 -0.22 -6.79
C LEU A 196 10.48 0.25 -8.24
N ASN A 197 10.02 1.46 -8.59
CA ASN A 197 10.17 2.06 -9.92
C ASN A 197 11.01 3.35 -9.95
N GLY A 198 11.62 3.74 -8.83
CA GLY A 198 12.51 4.90 -8.73
C GLY A 198 11.81 6.23 -8.44
N GLY A 199 10.49 6.22 -8.24
CA GLY A 199 9.70 7.41 -7.90
C GLY A 199 9.83 7.81 -6.43
N CYS A 200 9.02 8.79 -6.01
CA CYS A 200 9.03 9.35 -4.66
C CYS A 200 7.69 9.12 -3.95
N ILE A 201 7.72 8.65 -2.70
CA ILE A 201 6.57 8.68 -1.79
C ILE A 201 6.42 10.10 -1.22
N VAL A 202 5.19 10.62 -1.21
CA VAL A 202 4.81 11.83 -0.46
C VAL A 202 3.87 11.39 0.66
N ALA A 203 4.41 11.15 1.85
CA ALA A 203 3.65 10.74 3.02
C ALA A 203 2.86 11.91 3.59
N MET A 204 1.53 11.74 3.77
CA MET A 204 0.66 12.81 4.24
C MET A 204 -0.01 12.45 5.57
N HIS A 205 0.10 13.33 6.56
CA HIS A 205 -0.54 13.14 7.86
C HIS A 205 -2.06 12.99 7.75
N THR A 206 -2.64 12.21 8.66
CA THR A 206 -4.10 12.01 8.70
C THR A 206 -4.87 13.31 8.86
N ALA A 207 -4.32 14.26 9.64
CA ALA A 207 -4.90 15.60 9.78
C ALA A 207 -4.93 16.34 8.43
N THR A 208 -3.83 16.31 7.67
CA THR A 208 -3.72 16.93 6.34
C THR A 208 -4.71 16.34 5.36
N VAL A 209 -4.85 15.00 5.32
CA VAL A 209 -5.82 14.34 4.43
C VAL A 209 -7.25 14.74 4.81
N ARG A 210 -7.59 14.76 6.10
CA ARG A 210 -8.94 15.13 6.55
C ARG A 210 -9.30 16.58 6.26
N ASP A 211 -8.34 17.50 6.31
CA ASP A 211 -8.55 18.90 5.96
C ASP A 211 -8.43 19.13 4.45
N THR A 212 -9.57 19.26 3.77
CA THR A 212 -9.62 19.32 2.31
C THR A 212 -8.76 20.45 1.70
N PRO A 213 -8.77 21.70 2.23
CA PRO A 213 -7.89 22.75 1.73
C PRO A 213 -6.40 22.45 1.94
N SER A 214 -6.01 21.91 3.10
CA SER A 214 -4.61 21.51 3.34
C SER A 214 -4.19 20.36 2.44
N PHE A 215 -5.07 19.39 2.19
CA PHE A 215 -4.80 18.29 1.27
C PHE A 215 -4.54 18.77 -0.15
N ALA A 216 -5.41 19.63 -0.70
CA ALA A 216 -5.20 20.22 -2.03
C ALA A 216 -3.88 21.00 -2.11
N ARG A 217 -3.58 21.81 -1.10
CA ARG A 217 -2.33 22.57 -1.03
C ARG A 217 -1.11 21.66 -0.99
N ALA A 218 -1.18 20.55 -0.23
CA ALA A 218 -0.10 19.57 -0.14
C ALA A 218 0.12 18.84 -1.48
N LEU A 219 -0.95 18.47 -2.20
CA LEU A 219 -0.85 17.86 -3.53
C LEU A 219 -0.08 18.78 -4.50
N GLU A 220 -0.38 20.08 -4.50
CA GLU A 220 0.27 21.08 -5.35
C GLU A 220 1.71 21.37 -4.92
N GLN A 221 1.94 21.65 -3.64
CA GLN A 221 3.26 21.97 -3.08
C GLN A 221 4.27 20.85 -3.31
N HIS A 222 3.85 19.60 -3.11
CA HIS A 222 4.71 18.44 -3.33
C HIS A 222 4.71 17.95 -4.76
N ARG A 223 3.98 18.61 -5.68
CA ARG A 223 3.86 18.23 -7.10
C ARG A 223 3.47 16.75 -7.25
N VAL A 224 2.46 16.33 -6.52
CA VAL A 224 1.95 14.96 -6.58
C VAL A 224 1.48 14.66 -8.00
N THR A 225 1.89 13.51 -8.50
CA THR A 225 1.54 13.04 -9.86
C THR A 225 0.47 11.96 -9.80
N SER A 226 0.50 11.11 -8.78
CA SER A 226 -0.36 9.95 -8.65
C SER A 226 -0.98 9.89 -7.27
N LEU A 227 -2.28 9.63 -7.21
CA LEU A 227 -3.04 9.54 -5.98
C LEU A 227 -4.04 8.38 -6.07
N PHE A 228 -4.14 7.59 -5.00
CA PHE A 228 -5.26 6.68 -4.79
C PHE A 228 -6.20 7.25 -3.72
N LEU A 229 -7.50 7.12 -3.93
CA LEU A 229 -8.54 7.48 -2.95
C LEU A 229 -9.53 6.33 -2.78
N THR A 230 -10.06 6.17 -1.57
CA THR A 230 -11.30 5.39 -1.44
C THR A 230 -12.42 6.08 -2.23
N THR A 231 -13.38 5.32 -2.76
CA THR A 231 -14.49 5.89 -3.53
C THR A 231 -15.22 6.99 -2.74
N ALA A 232 -15.49 6.79 -1.45
CA ALA A 232 -16.03 7.84 -0.58
C ALA A 232 -15.22 9.15 -0.57
N LEU A 233 -13.89 9.07 -0.40
CA LEU A 233 -13.02 10.27 -0.40
C LEU A 233 -12.94 10.90 -1.80
N PHE A 234 -12.91 10.09 -2.85
CA PHE A 234 -12.97 10.57 -4.23
C PHE A 234 -14.25 11.39 -4.48
N ASN A 235 -15.42 10.90 -4.05
CA ASN A 235 -16.68 11.61 -4.21
C ASN A 235 -16.70 12.94 -3.43
N GLN A 236 -16.17 12.93 -2.20
CA GLN A 236 -16.04 14.15 -1.40
C GLN A 236 -15.10 15.18 -2.07
N TYR A 237 -13.91 14.75 -2.51
CA TYR A 237 -12.92 15.66 -3.07
C TYR A 237 -13.25 16.13 -4.49
N THR A 238 -13.93 15.34 -5.31
CA THR A 238 -14.45 15.83 -6.61
C THR A 238 -15.54 16.89 -6.45
N SER A 239 -16.20 16.94 -5.30
CA SER A 239 -17.15 18.02 -5.00
C SER A 239 -16.46 19.32 -4.55
N SER A 240 -15.25 19.24 -4.01
CA SER A 240 -14.60 20.34 -3.28
C SER A 240 -13.29 20.85 -3.91
N ILE A 241 -12.48 19.96 -4.48
CA ILE A 241 -11.14 20.23 -5.02
C ILE A 241 -10.90 19.56 -6.39
N ALA A 242 -11.96 19.38 -7.19
CA ALA A 242 -11.86 18.81 -8.54
C ALA A 242 -10.79 19.45 -9.42
N PRO A 243 -10.62 20.79 -9.44
CA PRO A 243 -9.59 21.42 -10.28
C PRO A 243 -8.19 20.91 -9.94
N THR A 244 -7.85 20.79 -8.65
CA THR A 244 -6.55 20.26 -8.18
C THR A 244 -6.40 18.78 -8.55
N LEU A 245 -7.43 17.95 -8.33
CA LEU A 245 -7.40 16.53 -8.70
C LEU A 245 -7.21 16.32 -10.21
N ALA A 246 -7.78 17.20 -11.03
CA ALA A 246 -7.71 17.12 -12.47
C ALA A 246 -6.30 17.39 -13.03
N GLN A 247 -5.41 18.04 -12.24
CA GLN A 247 -4.02 18.30 -12.62
C GLN A 247 -3.07 17.13 -12.38
N LEU A 248 -3.52 16.08 -11.68
CA LEU A 248 -2.72 14.88 -11.46
C LEU A 248 -2.46 14.17 -12.80
N LYS A 249 -1.39 13.38 -12.88
CA LYS A 249 -1.14 12.46 -13.99
C LYS A 249 -2.07 11.23 -13.89
N HIS A 250 -2.21 10.69 -12.68
CA HIS A 250 -3.02 9.51 -12.40
C HIS A 250 -3.88 9.73 -11.15
N LEU A 251 -5.19 9.53 -11.27
CA LEU A 251 -6.09 9.48 -10.12
C LEU A 251 -6.79 8.13 -10.13
N LEU A 252 -6.52 7.34 -9.10
CA LEU A 252 -7.09 6.04 -8.88
C LEU A 252 -8.15 6.15 -7.77
N CYS A 253 -9.27 5.46 -7.92
CA CYS A 253 -10.21 5.27 -6.83
C CYS A 253 -10.78 3.86 -6.78
N GLY A 254 -11.21 3.42 -5.59
CA GLY A 254 -11.81 2.09 -5.42
C GLY A 254 -12.22 1.77 -4.00
N GLY A 255 -12.56 0.51 -3.77
CA GLY A 255 -13.02 -0.01 -2.47
C GLY A 255 -14.54 -0.05 -2.32
N GLU A 256 -15.27 0.72 -3.11
CA GLU A 256 -16.75 0.71 -3.17
C GLU A 256 -17.21 0.94 -4.61
N ARG A 257 -18.51 0.77 -4.86
CA ARG A 257 -19.12 1.06 -6.16
C ARG A 257 -18.84 2.52 -6.56
N GLY A 258 -18.19 2.73 -7.71
CA GLY A 258 -17.92 4.05 -8.25
C GLY A 258 -19.19 4.89 -8.47
N ASP A 259 -19.13 6.16 -8.09
CA ASP A 259 -20.20 7.13 -8.30
C ASP A 259 -20.04 7.83 -9.66
N LEU A 260 -21.02 7.63 -10.54
CA LEU A 260 -21.00 8.19 -11.89
C LEU A 260 -20.93 9.72 -11.88
N ALA A 261 -21.64 10.38 -10.96
CA ALA A 261 -21.69 11.84 -10.90
C ALA A 261 -20.31 12.43 -10.60
N SER A 262 -19.56 11.83 -9.67
CA SER A 262 -18.21 12.22 -9.31
C SER A 262 -17.20 12.04 -10.46
N PHE A 263 -17.30 10.95 -11.22
CA PHE A 263 -16.48 10.74 -12.43
C PHE A 263 -16.77 11.81 -13.49
N LEU A 264 -18.05 12.03 -13.81
CA LEU A 264 -18.47 13.04 -14.80
C LEU A 264 -18.12 14.46 -14.34
N ARG A 265 -18.19 14.74 -13.04
CA ARG A 265 -17.77 16.02 -12.46
C ARG A 265 -16.28 16.27 -12.72
N LEU A 266 -15.42 15.28 -12.46
CA LEU A 266 -13.99 15.44 -12.70
C LEU A 266 -13.66 15.59 -14.18
N LEU A 267 -14.32 14.84 -15.07
CA LEU A 267 -14.11 14.96 -16.52
C LEU A 267 -14.41 16.39 -17.06
N LYS A 268 -15.33 17.13 -16.43
CA LYS A 268 -15.65 18.52 -16.82
C LYS A 268 -14.48 19.48 -16.61
N GLU A 269 -13.55 19.16 -15.72
CA GLU A 269 -12.36 19.98 -15.46
C GLU A 269 -11.35 19.93 -16.61
N LYS A 270 -11.44 18.93 -17.51
CA LYS A 270 -10.60 18.78 -18.72
C LYS A 270 -9.09 18.83 -18.44
N GLY A 271 -8.67 18.38 -17.26
CA GLY A 271 -7.25 18.28 -16.89
C GLY A 271 -6.56 17.06 -17.51
N PRO A 272 -5.22 16.96 -17.39
CA PRO A 272 -4.44 15.84 -17.94
C PRO A 272 -4.69 14.49 -17.25
N VAL A 273 -5.48 14.45 -16.19
CA VAL A 273 -5.65 13.27 -15.34
C VAL A 273 -6.16 12.05 -16.09
N ARG A 274 -5.46 10.93 -15.90
CA ARG A 274 -6.00 9.61 -16.21
C ARG A 274 -6.76 9.08 -14.99
N LEU A 275 -8.08 9.09 -15.09
CA LEU A 275 -8.99 8.62 -14.04
C LEU A 275 -9.22 7.11 -14.15
N ILE A 276 -8.97 6.39 -13.05
CA ILE A 276 -8.96 4.92 -13.02
C ILE A 276 -9.79 4.41 -11.84
N HIS A 277 -10.83 3.63 -12.14
CA HIS A 277 -11.56 2.88 -11.12
C HIS A 277 -10.90 1.52 -10.91
N CYS A 278 -10.62 1.17 -9.67
CA CYS A 278 -9.86 -0.02 -9.28
C CYS A 278 -10.74 -0.93 -8.43
N TYR A 279 -10.60 -2.23 -8.64
CA TYR A 279 -11.29 -3.25 -7.87
C TYR A 279 -10.33 -4.39 -7.54
N GLY A 280 -10.38 -4.86 -6.30
CA GLY A 280 -9.69 -6.05 -5.85
C GLY A 280 -9.93 -6.27 -4.36
N PRO A 281 -10.20 -7.51 -3.93
CA PRO A 281 -10.15 -7.86 -2.51
C PRO A 281 -8.69 -7.93 -2.03
N THR A 282 -8.48 -7.77 -0.71
CA THR A 282 -7.15 -7.86 -0.08
C THR A 282 -6.44 -9.17 -0.38
N GLU A 283 -7.20 -10.26 -0.51
CA GLU A 283 -6.77 -11.61 -0.87
C GLU A 283 -6.17 -11.71 -2.27
N THR A 284 -6.30 -10.67 -3.10
CA THR A 284 -5.71 -10.59 -4.44
C THR A 284 -4.68 -9.47 -4.55
N THR A 285 -4.27 -8.89 -3.42
CA THR A 285 -3.29 -7.80 -3.34
C THR A 285 -3.77 -6.54 -4.04
N THR A 286 -4.72 -5.85 -3.39
CA THR A 286 -5.15 -4.48 -3.68
C THR A 286 -5.95 -4.31 -4.97
N PHE A 287 -5.36 -4.49 -6.15
CA PHE A 287 -6.07 -4.33 -7.43
C PHE A 287 -6.00 -5.63 -8.24
N ALA A 288 -7.16 -6.19 -8.59
CA ALA A 288 -7.31 -7.30 -9.52
C ALA A 288 -7.70 -6.80 -10.92
N THR A 289 -8.64 -5.85 -10.97
CA THR A 289 -9.13 -5.25 -12.20
C THR A 289 -9.11 -3.74 -12.12
N ILE A 290 -8.99 -3.11 -13.29
CA ILE A 290 -9.08 -1.66 -13.43
C ILE A 290 -9.90 -1.27 -14.65
N TRP A 291 -10.59 -0.15 -14.53
CA TRP A 291 -11.23 0.54 -15.64
C TRP A 291 -10.67 1.96 -15.75
N THR A 292 -10.14 2.32 -16.92
CA THR A 292 -9.78 3.70 -17.21
C THR A 292 -10.98 4.41 -17.79
N CYS A 293 -11.39 5.51 -17.17
CA CYS A 293 -12.49 6.33 -17.65
C CYS A 293 -12.10 7.04 -18.95
N PRO A 294 -12.81 6.81 -20.08
CA PRO A 294 -12.61 7.58 -21.30
C PRO A 294 -12.94 9.07 -21.10
N ALA A 295 -12.29 9.96 -21.85
CA ALA A 295 -12.54 11.40 -21.74
C ALA A 295 -13.96 11.79 -22.19
N ASP A 296 -14.54 11.03 -23.13
CA ASP A 296 -15.87 11.18 -23.71
C ASP A 296 -16.91 10.23 -23.08
N PHE A 297 -16.63 9.74 -21.87
CA PHE A 297 -17.47 8.75 -21.22
C PHE A 297 -18.92 9.21 -21.04
N ASN A 298 -19.86 8.45 -21.60
CA ASN A 298 -21.30 8.70 -21.57
C ASN A 298 -22.11 7.48 -21.06
N GLY A 299 -21.44 6.54 -20.38
CA GLY A 299 -22.08 5.33 -19.85
C GLY A 299 -22.96 5.58 -18.63
N SER A 300 -23.75 4.56 -18.26
CA SER A 300 -24.73 4.63 -17.16
C SER A 300 -24.24 4.09 -15.82
N LEU A 301 -23.05 3.49 -15.76
CA LEU A 301 -22.40 3.01 -14.53
C LEU A 301 -20.88 3.03 -14.67
N VAL A 302 -20.16 3.05 -13.54
CA VAL A 302 -18.69 2.95 -13.50
C VAL A 302 -18.27 1.47 -13.42
N PRO A 303 -17.64 0.88 -14.45
CA PRO A 303 -17.22 -0.51 -14.45
C PRO A 303 -16.02 -0.77 -13.52
N ILE A 304 -15.83 -2.04 -13.12
CA ILE A 304 -14.57 -2.51 -12.48
C ILE A 304 -13.49 -2.88 -13.50
N GLY A 305 -13.86 -2.96 -14.78
CA GLY A 305 -12.96 -3.04 -15.91
C GLY A 305 -12.35 -4.41 -16.18
N ARG A 306 -11.06 -4.44 -16.51
CA ARG A 306 -10.34 -5.63 -16.99
C ARG A 306 -9.21 -6.04 -16.03
N PRO A 307 -8.79 -7.30 -16.03
CA PRO A 307 -7.67 -7.77 -15.21
C PRO A 307 -6.40 -6.98 -15.49
N ILE A 308 -5.62 -6.68 -14.44
CA ILE A 308 -4.26 -6.14 -14.61
C ILE A 308 -3.29 -7.25 -15.03
N ALA A 309 -2.05 -6.91 -15.38
CA ALA A 309 -1.05 -7.90 -15.80
C ALA A 309 -0.89 -9.04 -14.77
N ASN A 310 -0.61 -10.25 -15.26
CA ASN A 310 -0.42 -11.46 -14.45
C ASN A 310 -1.63 -11.84 -13.55
N THR A 311 -2.83 -11.45 -13.98
CA THR A 311 -4.10 -11.68 -13.26
C THR A 311 -5.11 -12.33 -14.18
N ARG A 312 -5.89 -13.26 -13.66
CA ARG A 312 -7.00 -13.91 -14.37
C ARG A 312 -8.30 -13.65 -13.62
N VAL A 313 -9.37 -13.48 -14.37
CA VAL A 313 -10.71 -13.30 -13.84
C VAL A 313 -11.64 -14.26 -14.56
N TYR A 314 -12.48 -14.94 -13.80
CA TYR A 314 -13.52 -15.82 -14.30
C TYR A 314 -14.86 -15.39 -13.70
N LEU A 315 -15.93 -15.56 -14.48
CA LEU A 315 -17.30 -15.49 -13.99
C LEU A 315 -17.86 -16.90 -14.06
N LEU A 316 -18.13 -17.49 -12.89
CA LEU A 316 -18.57 -18.88 -12.78
C LEU A 316 -20.02 -18.99 -12.30
N ASP A 317 -20.72 -20.04 -12.74
CA ASP A 317 -22.03 -20.42 -12.21
C ASP A 317 -21.91 -21.23 -10.90
N GLY A 318 -23.05 -21.64 -10.34
CA GLY A 318 -23.11 -22.45 -9.12
C GLY A 318 -22.54 -23.87 -9.24
N HIS A 319 -22.13 -24.29 -10.44
CA HIS A 319 -21.46 -25.56 -10.72
C HIS A 319 -19.97 -25.38 -11.01
N GLY A 320 -19.45 -24.16 -10.92
CA GLY A 320 -18.04 -23.84 -11.20
C GLY A 320 -17.70 -23.74 -12.69
N ALA A 321 -18.69 -23.70 -13.58
CA ALA A 321 -18.49 -23.55 -15.02
C ALA A 321 -18.53 -22.07 -15.44
N PRO A 322 -17.75 -21.64 -16.45
CA PRO A 322 -17.82 -20.26 -16.95
C PRO A 322 -19.21 -19.91 -17.48
N VAL A 323 -19.74 -18.76 -17.07
CA VAL A 323 -21.03 -18.26 -17.57
C VAL A 323 -20.90 -17.72 -19.00
N PRO A 324 -21.98 -17.76 -19.82
CA PRO A 324 -22.00 -17.15 -21.15
C PRO A 324 -21.72 -15.64 -21.13
N PHE A 325 -21.28 -15.10 -22.27
CA PHE A 325 -21.06 -13.66 -22.41
C PHE A 325 -22.32 -12.86 -22.07
N GLY A 326 -22.19 -11.87 -21.18
CA GLY A 326 -23.28 -11.00 -20.73
C GLY A 326 -24.10 -11.55 -19.55
N ALA A 327 -23.91 -12.81 -19.15
CA ALA A 327 -24.56 -13.37 -17.98
C ALA A 327 -23.87 -12.95 -16.67
N VAL A 328 -24.63 -12.95 -15.57
CA VAL A 328 -24.11 -12.73 -14.22
C VAL A 328 -23.57 -14.04 -13.67
N GLY A 329 -22.39 -14.00 -13.05
CA GLY A 329 -21.76 -15.11 -12.35
C GLY A 329 -20.95 -14.63 -11.15
N GLU A 330 -20.50 -15.57 -10.32
CA GLU A 330 -19.59 -15.29 -9.22
C GLU A 330 -18.18 -14.98 -9.75
N LEU A 331 -17.55 -13.94 -9.21
CA LEU A 331 -16.25 -13.47 -9.66
C LEU A 331 -15.12 -14.25 -8.97
N TYR A 332 -14.36 -15.02 -9.75
CA TYR A 332 -13.16 -15.72 -9.29
C TYR A 332 -11.91 -15.04 -9.84
N ILE A 333 -10.92 -14.82 -8.98
CA ILE A 333 -9.67 -14.13 -9.31
C ILE A 333 -8.50 -15.08 -9.10
N GLY A 334 -7.67 -15.23 -10.13
CA GLY A 334 -6.47 -16.05 -10.10
C GLY A 334 -5.22 -15.27 -10.53
N GLY A 335 -4.06 -15.91 -10.43
CA GLY A 335 -2.78 -15.36 -10.89
C GLY A 335 -1.87 -14.90 -9.76
N ALA A 336 -0.84 -14.14 -10.11
CA ALA A 336 0.31 -13.91 -9.24
C ALA A 336 0.03 -12.99 -8.04
N GLY A 337 -1.13 -12.31 -7.98
CA GLY A 337 -1.52 -11.51 -6.82
C GLY A 337 -2.35 -12.25 -5.77
N VAL A 338 -2.73 -13.50 -6.01
CA VAL A 338 -3.47 -14.28 -5.00
C VAL A 338 -2.60 -14.49 -3.78
N ALA A 339 -3.12 -14.10 -2.61
CA ALA A 339 -2.52 -14.27 -1.30
C ALA A 339 -2.32 -15.75 -0.97
N ARG A 340 -1.49 -16.06 0.03
CA ARG A 340 -1.30 -17.45 0.47
C ARG A 340 -2.53 -18.02 1.18
N GLY A 341 -3.40 -17.15 1.69
CA GLY A 341 -4.59 -17.51 2.46
C GLY A 341 -4.71 -16.68 3.72
N TYR A 342 -5.53 -17.17 4.64
CA TYR A 342 -5.74 -16.55 5.94
C TYR A 342 -4.80 -17.15 6.99
N LEU A 343 -4.18 -16.29 7.78
CA LEU A 343 -3.30 -16.68 8.86
C LEU A 343 -4.07 -17.54 9.88
N ASN A 344 -3.47 -18.66 10.29
CA ASN A 344 -4.02 -19.60 11.27
C ASN A 344 -5.42 -20.16 10.93
N ARG A 345 -5.81 -20.14 9.65
CA ARG A 345 -7.11 -20.62 9.16
C ARG A 345 -6.91 -21.41 7.85
N PRO A 346 -6.51 -22.69 7.94
CA PRO A 346 -6.18 -23.53 6.80
C PRO A 346 -7.39 -23.87 5.92
#